data_AF-A0A0P9D813-F1
#
_entry.id   AF-A0A0P9D813-F1
#
_cell.length_a   1.000
_cell.length_b   1.000
_cell.length_c   1.000
_cell.angle_alpha   90.00
_cell.angle_beta   90.00
_cell.angle_gamma   90.00
#
_symmetry.space_group_name_H-M   'P 1'
#
loop_
_entity.id
_entity.type
_entity.pdbx_description
1 polymer ?
#
loop_
_entity_poly.entity_id
_entity_poly.type
_entity_poly.pdbx_seq_one_letter_code
_entity_poly.pdbx_strand_id
1 'polypeptide(L)'
;QRTSYRFGDLFNTAFNPAVFRDDRRDPKTVMQSAWEDLRRMLSFDLNQEVLATTLRIENKINRMAGDASKNWSEAVRTGGIPSFEAPGFEPFKLKTPELNAMLEAADVQPKWLAGFFKNAKHFFEGDGKAELRRELEARLNGPMTRFADTQAVFLEDAYAEQLRTVMQELAARLRQALEEHGEGLLEALEMKIDLNELQAK
;
A
#
# COMPACT_ATOMS: atom_id res chain seq x y z
N GLN A 1 14.89 1.43 -6.57
CA GLN A 1 13.69 0.60 -6.33
C GLN A 1 13.82 -0.71 -7.10
N ARG A 2 13.15 -1.79 -6.68
CA ARG A 2 13.26 -3.13 -7.30
C ARG A 2 12.90 -3.13 -8.80
N THR A 3 11.94 -2.30 -9.21
CA THR A 3 11.48 -2.17 -10.60
C THR A 3 12.58 -1.68 -11.55
N SER A 4 13.45 -0.77 -11.11
CA SER A 4 14.59 -0.30 -11.93
C SER A 4 15.62 -1.40 -12.19
N TYR A 5 15.82 -2.32 -11.23
CA TYR A 5 16.72 -3.46 -11.41
C TYR A 5 16.17 -4.52 -12.37
N ARG A 6 14.84 -4.62 -12.51
CA ARG A 6 14.17 -5.58 -13.40
C ARG A 6 13.83 -5.03 -14.78
N PHE A 7 13.97 -3.71 -15.00
CA PHE A 7 13.64 -3.09 -16.28
C PHE A 7 14.32 -3.79 -17.46
N GLY A 8 15.62 -4.12 -17.32
CA GLY A 8 16.37 -4.83 -18.36
C GLY A 8 15.76 -6.18 -18.72
N ASP A 9 15.33 -6.95 -17.73
CA ASP A 9 14.72 -8.27 -17.95
C ASP A 9 13.34 -8.14 -18.60
N LEU A 10 12.49 -7.26 -18.08
CA LEU A 10 11.15 -7.00 -18.64
C LEU A 10 11.25 -6.50 -20.09
N PHE A 11 12.21 -5.60 -20.35
CA PHE A 11 12.49 -5.12 -21.70
C PHE A 11 12.95 -6.25 -22.62
N ASN A 12 13.83 -7.13 -22.15
CA ASN A 12 14.29 -8.27 -22.94
C ASN A 12 13.17 -9.26 -23.24
N THR A 13 12.25 -9.47 -22.30
CA THR A 13 11.05 -10.29 -22.49
C THR A 13 10.12 -9.68 -23.54
N ALA A 14 9.85 -8.38 -23.47
CA ALA A 14 8.98 -7.71 -24.44
C ALA A 14 9.60 -7.63 -25.85
N PHE A 15 10.88 -7.23 -25.94
CA PHE A 15 11.60 -7.03 -27.20
C PHE A 15 12.51 -8.22 -27.51
N ASN A 16 11.91 -9.41 -27.65
CA ASN A 16 12.64 -10.63 -27.99
C ASN A 16 12.54 -10.97 -29.49
N PRO A 17 13.55 -11.64 -30.09
CA PRO A 17 13.52 -11.96 -31.52
C PRO A 17 12.41 -12.91 -31.94
N ALA A 18 11.91 -13.78 -31.07
CA ALA A 18 10.86 -14.74 -31.41
C ALA A 18 9.53 -14.03 -31.73
N VAL A 19 9.15 -13.04 -30.92
CA VAL A 19 7.96 -12.21 -31.14
C VAL A 19 7.97 -11.54 -32.53
N PHE A 20 9.14 -11.10 -33.00
CA PHE A 20 9.28 -10.44 -34.30
C PHE A 20 9.40 -11.40 -35.49
N ARG A 21 9.71 -12.68 -35.24
CA ARG A 21 9.77 -13.72 -36.28
C ARG A 21 8.42 -14.40 -36.50
N ASP A 22 7.68 -14.63 -35.42
CA ASP A 22 6.42 -15.37 -35.46
C ASP A 22 5.25 -14.47 -35.86
N ASP A 23 5.38 -13.15 -35.67
CA ASP A 23 4.39 -12.15 -36.03
C ASP A 23 4.59 -11.63 -37.46
N ARG A 24 3.61 -11.90 -38.34
CA ARG A 24 3.64 -11.50 -39.76
C ARG A 24 3.22 -10.04 -40.00
N ARG A 25 2.87 -9.30 -38.95
CA ARG A 25 2.48 -7.89 -39.05
C ARG A 25 3.69 -7.01 -39.38
N ASP A 26 3.42 -5.77 -39.81
CA ASP A 26 4.47 -4.76 -40.02
C ASP A 26 5.34 -4.62 -38.75
N PRO A 27 6.69 -4.66 -38.84
CA PRO A 27 7.56 -4.60 -37.66
C PRO A 27 7.32 -3.40 -36.75
N LYS A 28 6.75 -2.28 -37.25
CA LYS A 28 6.35 -1.14 -36.43
C LYS A 28 5.16 -1.47 -35.52
N THR A 29 4.20 -2.25 -36.02
CA THR A 29 3.06 -2.78 -35.24
C THR A 29 3.53 -3.77 -34.18
N VAL A 30 4.53 -4.60 -34.52
CA VAL A 30 5.16 -5.52 -33.55
C VAL A 30 5.88 -4.73 -32.46
N MET A 31 6.61 -3.67 -32.82
CA MET A 31 7.28 -2.77 -31.86
C MET A 31 6.29 -2.11 -30.90
N GLN A 32 5.13 -1.66 -31.40
CA GLN A 32 4.08 -1.12 -30.56
C GLN A 32 3.49 -2.18 -29.61
N SER A 33 3.29 -3.41 -30.10
CA SER A 33 2.78 -4.51 -29.28
C SER A 33 3.77 -4.87 -28.16
N ALA A 34 5.06 -4.98 -28.48
CA ALA A 34 6.12 -5.19 -27.50
C ALA A 34 6.18 -4.06 -26.46
N TRP A 35 5.97 -2.81 -26.89
CA TRP A 35 5.85 -1.69 -25.96
C TRP A 35 4.67 -1.83 -25.00
N GLU A 36 3.48 -2.17 -25.50
CA GLU A 36 2.31 -2.40 -24.63
C GLU A 36 2.52 -3.59 -23.67
N ASP A 37 3.22 -4.63 -24.10
CA ASP A 37 3.60 -5.76 -23.23
C ASP A 37 4.53 -5.31 -22.11
N LEU A 38 5.57 -4.54 -22.44
CA LEU A 38 6.47 -3.96 -21.45
C LEU A 38 5.70 -3.07 -20.47
N ARG A 39 4.83 -2.20 -20.98
CA ARG A 39 4.02 -1.30 -20.16
C ARG A 39 3.12 -2.09 -19.21
N ARG A 40 2.49 -3.18 -19.66
CA ARG A 40 1.69 -4.08 -18.81
C ARG A 40 2.52 -4.72 -17.69
N MET A 41 3.71 -5.24 -18.02
CA MET A 41 4.61 -5.84 -17.02
C MET A 41 5.09 -4.80 -15.99
N LEU A 42 5.45 -3.59 -16.44
CA LEU A 42 5.86 -2.51 -15.55
C LEU A 42 4.72 -2.06 -14.63
N SER A 43 3.52 -1.87 -15.18
CA SER A 43 2.32 -1.54 -14.39
C SER A 43 2.05 -2.61 -13.34
N PHE A 44 2.16 -3.89 -13.70
CA PHE A 44 1.99 -4.98 -12.76
C PHE A 44 2.99 -4.88 -11.59
N ASP A 45 4.29 -4.77 -11.88
CA ASP A 45 5.33 -4.65 -10.86
C ASP A 45 5.12 -3.42 -9.96
N LEU A 46 4.74 -2.27 -10.55
CA LEU A 46 4.45 -1.05 -9.79
C LEU A 46 3.24 -1.22 -8.87
N ASN A 47 2.15 -1.83 -9.34
CA ASN A 47 0.99 -2.11 -8.48
C ASN A 47 1.34 -3.07 -7.33
N GLN A 48 2.26 -4.03 -7.54
CA GLN A 48 2.72 -4.90 -6.47
C GLN A 48 3.52 -4.14 -5.40
N GLU A 49 4.33 -3.16 -5.77
CA GLU A 49 5.02 -2.28 -4.80
C GLU A 49 4.01 -1.41 -4.02
N VAL A 50 2.95 -0.93 -4.67
CA VAL A 50 1.85 -0.21 -4.01
C VAL A 50 1.11 -1.14 -3.04
N LEU A 51 0.81 -2.38 -3.44
CA LEU A 51 0.18 -3.40 -2.57
C LEU A 51 1.08 -3.77 -1.37
N ALA A 52 2.40 -3.85 -1.57
CA ALA A 52 3.30 -4.03 -0.43
C ALA A 52 3.26 -2.82 0.52
N THR A 53 3.04 -1.62 -0.02
CA THR A 53 2.92 -0.38 0.75
C THR A 53 1.61 -0.32 1.54
N THR A 54 0.49 -0.76 0.97
CA THR A 54 -0.79 -0.85 1.70
C THR A 54 -0.67 -1.73 2.93
N LEU A 55 -0.08 -2.92 2.81
CA LEU A 55 0.17 -3.82 3.94
C LEU A 55 1.05 -3.19 5.02
N ARG A 56 2.05 -2.39 4.63
CA ARG A 56 2.90 -1.66 5.59
C ARG A 56 2.11 -0.58 6.32
N ILE A 57 1.25 0.17 5.62
CA ILE A 57 0.38 1.18 6.22
C ILE A 57 -0.59 0.53 7.21
N GLU A 58 -1.24 -0.57 6.81
CA GLU A 58 -2.20 -1.30 7.65
C GLU A 58 -1.56 -1.82 8.94
N ASN A 59 -0.38 -2.43 8.82
CA ASN A 59 0.40 -2.86 9.99
C ASN A 59 0.80 -1.68 10.88
N LYS A 60 1.13 -0.53 10.29
CA LYS A 60 1.50 0.68 11.04
C LYS A 60 0.31 1.25 11.80
N ILE A 61 -0.87 1.33 11.18
CA ILE A 61 -2.13 1.76 11.82
C ILE A 61 -2.44 0.86 13.02
N ASN A 62 -2.38 -0.47 12.82
CA ASN A 62 -2.64 -1.42 13.89
C ASN A 62 -1.63 -1.31 15.05
N ARG A 63 -0.35 -1.12 14.73
CA ARG A 63 0.67 -0.86 15.76
C ARG A 63 0.36 0.42 16.54
N MET A 64 0.01 1.51 15.85
CA MET A 64 -0.36 2.77 16.51
C MET A 64 -1.58 2.62 17.42
N ALA A 65 -2.60 1.86 16.99
CA ALA A 65 -3.77 1.57 17.81
C ALA A 65 -3.41 0.74 19.05
N GLY A 66 -2.57 -0.29 18.89
CA GLY A 66 -2.10 -1.10 20.02
C GLY A 66 -1.27 -0.29 21.03
N ASP A 67 -0.39 0.58 20.54
CA ASP A 67 0.40 1.49 21.37
C ASP A 67 -0.51 2.51 22.08
N ALA A 68 -1.52 3.05 21.39
CA ALA A 68 -2.50 3.95 21.98
C ALA A 68 -3.31 3.27 23.10
N SER A 69 -3.78 2.04 22.88
CA SER A 69 -4.53 1.26 23.88
C SER A 69 -3.74 1.09 25.18
N LYS A 70 -2.45 0.71 25.06
CA LYS A 70 -1.54 0.56 26.21
C LYS A 70 -1.34 1.88 26.94
N ASN A 71 -1.06 2.95 26.20
CA ASN A 71 -0.80 4.26 26.78
C ASN A 71 -2.04 4.83 27.49
N TRP A 72 -3.23 4.67 26.91
CA TRP A 72 -4.49 5.12 27.50
C TRP A 72 -4.85 4.32 28.75
N SER A 73 -4.67 2.99 28.73
CA SER A 73 -4.85 2.14 29.91
C SER A 73 -3.93 2.54 31.06
N GLU A 74 -2.66 2.77 30.77
CA GLU A 74 -1.68 3.22 31.78
C GLU A 74 -2.04 4.61 32.34
N ALA A 75 -2.52 5.53 31.50
CA ALA A 75 -2.98 6.84 31.95
C ALA A 75 -4.18 6.75 32.91
N VAL A 76 -5.10 5.81 32.68
CA VAL A 76 -6.21 5.56 33.61
C VAL A 76 -5.72 5.00 34.94
N ARG A 77 -4.81 4.01 34.90
CA ARG A 77 -4.23 3.41 36.11
C ARG A 77 -3.53 4.42 36.99
N THR A 78 -2.63 5.20 36.38
CA THR A 78 -1.87 6.24 37.07
C THR A 78 -2.72 7.47 37.43
N GLY A 79 -3.83 7.67 36.72
CA GLY A 79 -4.78 8.77 36.93
C GLY A 79 -5.80 8.56 38.05
N GLY A 80 -5.79 7.42 38.74
CA GLY A 80 -6.61 7.21 39.94
C GLY A 80 -7.39 5.90 40.00
N ILE A 81 -7.29 5.04 38.99
CA ILE A 81 -7.94 3.72 39.00
C ILE A 81 -6.90 2.61 38.77
N PRO A 82 -6.02 2.30 39.74
CA PRO A 82 -4.90 1.36 39.55
C PRO A 82 -5.32 -0.07 39.21
N SER A 83 -6.55 -0.45 39.54
CA SER A 83 -7.13 -1.76 39.24
C SER A 83 -7.69 -1.90 37.83
N PHE A 84 -7.72 -0.82 37.04
CA PHE A 84 -8.24 -0.86 35.69
C PHE A 84 -7.31 -1.65 34.78
N GLU A 85 -7.88 -2.62 34.05
CA GLU A 85 -7.22 -3.34 32.98
C GLU A 85 -8.04 -3.20 31.70
N ALA A 86 -7.41 -2.65 30.66
CA ALA A 86 -8.04 -2.54 29.36
C ALA A 86 -8.29 -3.93 28.74
N PRO A 87 -9.35 -4.07 27.92
CA PRO A 87 -9.54 -5.26 27.10
C PRO A 87 -8.32 -5.55 26.22
N GLY A 88 -8.11 -6.84 25.91
CA GLY A 88 -7.06 -7.27 25.00
C GLY A 88 -7.14 -6.55 23.65
N PHE A 89 -6.00 -6.12 23.12
CA PHE A 89 -5.94 -5.46 21.82
C PHE A 89 -5.99 -6.49 20.70
N GLU A 90 -7.02 -6.40 19.86
CA GLU A 90 -7.14 -7.15 18.62
C GLU A 90 -6.92 -6.22 17.41
N PRO A 91 -6.08 -6.60 16.44
CA PRO A 91 -5.88 -5.80 15.24
C PRO A 91 -7.18 -5.53 14.49
N PHE A 92 -7.36 -4.30 14.04
CA PHE A 92 -8.46 -3.88 13.20
C PHE A 92 -8.28 -4.41 11.78
N LYS A 93 -9.41 -4.86 11.21
CA LYS A 93 -9.48 -5.26 9.81
C LYS A 93 -9.67 -4.01 8.94
N LEU A 94 -8.59 -3.59 8.30
CA LEU A 94 -8.60 -2.47 7.36
C LEU A 94 -9.03 -2.95 5.97
N LYS A 95 -9.61 -2.04 5.19
CA LYS A 95 -9.98 -2.27 3.80
C LYS A 95 -8.84 -1.82 2.90
N THR A 96 -8.14 -2.77 2.30
CA THR A 96 -7.18 -2.49 1.25
C THR A 96 -7.91 -1.94 0.01
N PRO A 97 -7.50 -0.79 -0.55
CA PRO A 97 -8.11 -0.25 -1.76
C PRO A 97 -7.79 -1.14 -2.98
N GLU A 98 -8.67 -1.12 -3.98
CA GLU A 98 -8.42 -1.82 -5.25
C GLU A 98 -7.33 -1.12 -6.06
N LEU A 99 -6.33 -1.88 -6.51
CA LEU A 99 -5.17 -1.38 -7.24
C LEU A 99 -5.13 -1.98 -8.65
N ASN A 100 -5.36 -1.15 -9.67
CA ASN A 100 -5.33 -1.57 -11.07
C ASN A 100 -4.78 -0.47 -12.00
N ALA A 101 -3.96 0.44 -11.47
CA ALA A 101 -3.48 1.58 -12.22
C ALA A 101 -2.51 1.15 -13.34
N MET A 102 -2.63 1.79 -14.49
CA MET A 102 -1.73 1.56 -15.62
C MET A 102 -0.66 2.66 -15.68
N LEU A 103 0.57 2.29 -15.98
CA LEU A 103 1.65 3.23 -16.24
C LEU A 103 1.35 4.01 -17.52
N GLU A 104 1.21 5.32 -17.38
CA GLU A 104 0.98 6.25 -18.48
C GLU A 104 2.29 6.93 -18.89
N ALA A 105 2.73 6.67 -20.12
CA ALA A 105 3.96 7.23 -20.69
C ALA A 105 3.67 7.87 -22.06
N ALA A 106 2.93 8.97 -22.04
CA ALA A 106 2.51 9.70 -23.24
C ALA A 106 3.67 10.15 -24.14
N ASP A 107 4.88 10.28 -23.61
CA ASP A 107 6.09 10.67 -24.36
C ASP A 107 6.67 9.51 -25.21
N VAL A 108 6.18 8.28 -25.02
CA VAL A 108 6.58 7.08 -25.77
C VAL A 108 5.55 6.83 -26.88
N GLN A 109 5.78 7.44 -28.04
CA GLN A 109 4.88 7.37 -29.19
C GLN A 109 5.29 6.25 -30.17
N PRO A 110 4.34 5.61 -30.88
CA PRO A 110 4.65 4.57 -31.87
C PRO A 110 5.65 5.02 -32.93
N LYS A 111 5.56 6.27 -33.38
CA LYS A 111 6.51 6.86 -34.36
C LYS A 111 7.93 6.95 -33.80
N TRP A 112 8.07 7.27 -32.52
CA TRP A 112 9.37 7.34 -31.85
C TRP A 112 9.98 5.94 -31.71
N LEU A 113 9.19 4.96 -31.25
CA LEU A 113 9.59 3.55 -31.16
C LEU A 113 10.06 2.99 -32.53
N ALA A 114 9.29 3.28 -33.59
CA ALA A 114 9.62 2.85 -34.95
C ALA A 114 10.96 3.42 -35.45
N GLY A 115 11.42 4.56 -34.91
CA GLY A 115 12.71 5.16 -35.29
C GLY A 115 13.93 4.30 -34.94
N PHE A 116 13.81 3.42 -33.95
CA PHE A 116 14.88 2.50 -33.53
C PHE A 116 14.94 1.22 -34.36
N PHE A 117 13.88 0.91 -35.13
CA PHE A 117 13.79 -0.30 -35.92
C PHE A 117 13.99 -0.03 -37.41
N LYS A 118 15.23 -0.21 -37.89
CA LYS A 118 15.53 -0.16 -39.33
C LYS A 118 15.28 -1.51 -40.01
N ASN A 119 15.81 -2.57 -39.44
CA ASN A 119 15.58 -3.97 -39.82
C ASN A 119 15.97 -4.89 -38.65
N ALA A 120 15.60 -6.16 -38.73
CA ALA A 120 15.85 -7.13 -37.66
C ALA A 120 17.33 -7.29 -37.31
N LYS A 121 18.21 -7.31 -38.32
CA LYS A 121 19.66 -7.41 -38.12
C LYS A 121 20.20 -6.22 -37.32
N HIS A 122 19.88 -5.00 -37.73
CA HIS A 122 20.28 -3.78 -37.02
C HIS A 122 19.73 -3.74 -35.59
N PHE A 123 18.49 -4.17 -35.37
CA PHE A 123 17.86 -4.07 -34.07
C PHE A 123 18.37 -5.13 -33.09
N PHE A 124 18.46 -6.40 -33.50
CA PHE A 124 18.82 -7.51 -32.61
C PHE A 124 20.30 -7.87 -32.59
N GLU A 125 21.02 -7.70 -33.70
CA GLU A 125 22.45 -8.01 -33.81
C GLU A 125 23.34 -6.76 -33.75
N GLY A 126 22.77 -5.57 -33.96
CA GLY A 126 23.44 -4.27 -33.83
C GLY A 126 23.03 -3.52 -32.56
N ASP A 127 23.18 -2.19 -32.60
CA ASP A 127 22.96 -1.34 -31.42
C ASP A 127 21.49 -0.94 -31.19
N GLY A 128 20.59 -1.19 -32.14
CA GLY A 128 19.24 -0.63 -32.11
C GLY A 128 18.43 -1.00 -30.85
N LYS A 129 18.52 -2.26 -30.38
CA LYS A 129 17.85 -2.70 -29.15
C LYS A 129 18.48 -2.07 -27.90
N ALA A 130 19.80 -1.94 -27.86
CA ALA A 130 20.50 -1.33 -26.73
C ALA A 130 20.23 0.17 -26.63
N GLU A 131 20.20 0.87 -27.76
CA GLU A 131 19.80 2.28 -27.85
C GLU A 131 18.36 2.47 -27.39
N LEU A 132 17.41 1.69 -27.93
CA LEU A 132 16.01 1.76 -27.50
C LEU A 132 15.88 1.54 -25.99
N ARG A 133 16.57 0.53 -25.44
CA ARG A 133 16.53 0.24 -24.00
C ARG A 133 16.96 1.46 -23.18
N ARG A 134 18.10 2.06 -23.51
CA ARG A 134 18.67 3.20 -22.78
C ARG A 134 17.74 4.42 -22.85
N GLU A 135 17.28 4.76 -24.05
CA GLU A 135 16.42 5.94 -24.23
C GLU A 135 15.05 5.74 -23.58
N LEU A 136 14.50 4.52 -23.64
CA LEU A 136 13.23 4.19 -23.01
C LEU A 136 13.32 4.22 -21.49
N GLU A 137 14.39 3.67 -20.91
CA GLU A 137 14.65 3.73 -19.46
C GLU A 137 14.70 5.18 -18.97
N ALA A 138 15.44 6.04 -19.67
CA ALA A 138 15.53 7.46 -19.34
C ALA A 138 14.16 8.17 -19.39
N ARG A 139 13.35 7.86 -20.41
CA ARG A 139 12.00 8.43 -20.59
C ARG A 139 10.99 7.93 -19.55
N LEU A 140 11.17 6.73 -18.99
CA LEU A 140 10.22 6.15 -18.05
C LEU A 140 10.40 6.63 -16.61
N ASN A 141 11.53 7.25 -16.27
CA ASN A 141 11.76 7.80 -14.93
C ASN A 141 10.64 8.77 -14.51
N GLY A 142 10.31 9.75 -15.35
CA GLY A 142 9.23 10.71 -15.06
C GLY A 142 7.84 10.06 -14.89
N PRO A 143 7.36 9.25 -15.87
CA PRO A 143 6.15 8.45 -15.74
C PRO A 143 6.07 7.61 -14.47
N MET A 144 7.14 6.90 -14.11
CA MET A 144 7.17 6.05 -12.91
C MET A 144 7.09 6.89 -11.63
N THR A 145 7.77 8.04 -11.57
CA THR A 145 7.63 8.98 -10.44
C THR A 145 6.19 9.48 -10.32
N ARG A 146 5.58 9.95 -11.42
CA ARG A 146 4.18 10.42 -11.39
C ARG A 146 3.20 9.33 -10.99
N PHE A 147 3.43 8.09 -11.43
CA PHE A 147 2.64 6.95 -10.99
C PHE A 147 2.73 6.81 -9.47
N ALA A 148 3.95 6.78 -8.92
CA ALA A 148 4.16 6.65 -7.48
C ALA A 148 3.51 7.80 -6.69
N ASP A 149 3.66 9.05 -7.14
CA ASP A 149 3.06 10.22 -6.49
C ASP A 149 1.53 10.15 -6.50
N THR A 150 0.93 9.75 -7.63
CA THR A 150 -0.51 9.59 -7.76
C THR A 150 -1.03 8.50 -6.81
N GLN A 151 -0.32 7.37 -6.74
CA GLN A 151 -0.67 6.29 -5.83
C GLN A 151 -0.48 6.69 -4.37
N ALA A 152 0.53 7.49 -4.04
CA ALA A 152 0.73 7.99 -2.68
C ALA A 152 -0.45 8.84 -2.20
N VAL A 153 -0.92 9.80 -3.00
CA VAL A 153 -2.10 10.61 -2.69
C VAL A 153 -3.35 9.73 -2.54
N PHE A 154 -3.55 8.80 -3.47
CA PHE A 154 -4.67 7.85 -3.41
C PHE A 154 -4.67 7.02 -2.12
N LEU A 155 -3.51 6.52 -1.69
CA LEU A 155 -3.39 5.77 -0.44
C LEU A 155 -3.61 6.65 0.79
N GLU A 156 -3.12 7.89 0.77
CA GLU A 156 -3.35 8.85 1.87
C GLU A 156 -4.85 9.06 2.08
N ASP A 157 -5.59 9.37 1.02
CA ASP A 157 -7.04 9.55 1.06
C ASP A 157 -7.76 8.27 1.53
N ALA A 158 -7.33 7.11 1.04
CA ALA A 158 -7.95 5.82 1.36
C ALA A 158 -7.78 5.41 2.84
N TYR A 159 -6.66 5.76 3.46
CA TYR A 159 -6.34 5.35 4.83
C TYR A 159 -6.57 6.43 5.89
N ALA A 160 -6.68 7.70 5.52
CA ALA A 160 -6.94 8.79 6.47
C ALA A 160 -8.25 8.57 7.25
N GLU A 161 -9.33 8.23 6.55
CA GLU A 161 -10.62 7.96 7.20
C GLU A 161 -10.56 6.67 8.03
N GLN A 162 -9.93 5.62 7.51
CA GLN A 162 -9.84 4.35 8.22
C GLN A 162 -9.05 4.48 9.53
N LEU A 163 -7.95 5.24 9.54
CA LEU A 163 -7.19 5.54 10.75
C LEU A 163 -8.07 6.29 11.77
N ARG A 164 -8.85 7.27 11.32
CA ARG A 164 -9.77 8.03 12.17
C ARG A 164 -10.81 7.11 12.81
N THR A 165 -11.45 6.25 12.02
CA THR A 165 -12.43 5.26 12.49
C THR A 165 -11.81 4.30 13.50
N VAL A 166 -10.62 3.75 13.21
CA VAL A 166 -9.89 2.86 14.13
C VAL A 166 -9.66 3.53 15.49
N MET A 167 -9.19 4.78 15.50
CA MET A 167 -8.92 5.49 16.76
C MET A 167 -10.21 5.82 17.53
N GLN A 168 -11.29 6.16 16.82
CA GLN A 168 -12.60 6.41 17.43
C GLN A 168 -13.18 5.14 18.05
N GLU A 169 -13.15 4.01 17.32
CA GLU A 169 -13.61 2.73 17.84
C GLU A 169 -12.79 2.28 19.05
N LEU A 170 -11.47 2.41 19.00
CA LEU A 170 -10.61 2.07 20.12
C LEU A 170 -10.94 2.91 21.36
N ALA A 171 -11.10 4.22 21.18
CA ALA A 171 -11.45 5.12 22.28
C ALA A 171 -12.83 4.80 22.87
N ALA A 172 -13.80 4.45 22.03
CA ALA A 172 -15.13 4.03 22.48
C ALA A 172 -15.07 2.74 23.30
N ARG A 173 -14.32 1.72 22.83
CA ARG A 173 -14.14 0.44 23.55
C ARG A 173 -13.49 0.64 24.92
N LEU A 174 -12.45 1.46 25.01
CA LEU A 174 -11.82 1.74 26.31
C LEU A 174 -12.71 2.53 27.25
N ARG A 175 -13.48 3.49 26.72
CA ARG A 175 -14.42 4.27 27.53
C ARG A 175 -15.49 3.37 28.13
N GLN A 176 -16.09 2.50 27.31
CA GLN A 176 -17.08 1.55 27.78
C GLN A 176 -16.48 0.62 28.85
N ALA A 177 -15.29 0.05 28.61
CA ALA A 177 -14.64 -0.81 29.60
C ALA A 177 -14.34 -0.08 30.92
N LEU A 178 -14.00 1.22 30.85
CA LEU A 178 -13.76 2.05 32.02
C LEU A 178 -15.04 2.34 32.81
N GLU A 179 -16.14 2.62 32.10
CA GLU A 179 -17.46 2.82 32.69
C GLU A 179 -17.91 1.54 33.41
N GLU A 180 -17.86 0.39 32.74
CA GLU A 180 -18.22 -0.93 33.32
C GLU A 180 -17.34 -1.28 34.54
N HIS A 181 -16.04 -1.00 34.49
CA HIS A 181 -15.14 -1.20 35.63
C HIS A 181 -15.46 -0.27 36.80
N GLY A 182 -15.78 0.99 36.50
CA GLY A 182 -16.18 1.99 37.50
C GLY A 182 -17.48 1.60 38.21
N GLU A 183 -18.49 1.16 37.46
CA GLU A 183 -19.74 0.63 38.01
C GLU A 183 -19.48 -0.57 38.92
N GLY A 184 -18.67 -1.53 38.50
CA GLY A 184 -18.30 -2.68 39.34
C GLY A 184 -17.56 -2.30 40.63
N LEU A 185 -16.74 -1.25 40.60
CA LEU A 185 -16.10 -0.72 41.82
C LEU A 185 -17.10 -0.07 42.77
N LEU A 186 -18.08 0.68 42.24
CA LEU A 186 -19.13 1.31 43.04
C LEU A 186 -20.04 0.28 43.69
N GLU A 187 -20.51 -0.72 42.94
CA GLU A 187 -21.32 -1.82 43.49
C GLU A 187 -20.59 -2.57 44.60
N ALA A 188 -19.29 -2.85 44.42
CA ALA A 188 -18.48 -3.53 45.43
C ALA A 188 -18.26 -2.69 46.70
N LEU A 189 -18.29 -1.35 46.60
CA LEU A 189 -18.25 -0.45 47.75
C LEU A 189 -19.59 -0.42 48.47
N GLU A 190 -20.70 -0.34 47.74
CA GLU A 190 -22.05 -0.34 48.31
C GLU A 190 -22.37 -1.66 49.03
N MET A 191 -22.01 -2.81 48.46
CA MET A 191 -22.20 -4.12 49.10
C MET A 191 -21.40 -4.27 50.40
N LYS A 192 -20.26 -3.57 50.54
CA LYS A 192 -19.46 -3.58 51.78
C LYS A 192 -20.02 -2.62 52.83
N ILE A 193 -20.84 -1.65 52.45
CA ILE A 193 -21.53 -0.73 53.35
C ILE A 193 -22.94 -1.30 53.60
N ASP A 194 -23.03 -2.42 54.33
CA ASP A 194 -24.33 -2.89 54.80
C ASP A 194 -24.80 -1.98 55.95
N LEU A 195 -25.66 -1.02 55.63
CA LEU A 195 -26.17 -0.01 56.56
C LEU A 195 -26.89 -0.64 57.78
N ASN A 196 -27.35 -1.89 57.66
CA ASN A 196 -27.97 -2.63 58.76
C ASN A 196 -26.97 -3.00 59.87
N GLU A 197 -25.69 -3.22 59.55
CA GLU A 197 -24.64 -3.43 60.56
C GLU A 197 -24.18 -2.11 61.19
N LEU A 198 -24.28 -0.99 60.46
CA LEU A 198 -23.94 0.35 60.96
C LEU A 198 -25.00 0.94 61.91
N GLN A 199 -26.27 0.56 61.78
CA GLN A 199 -27.34 0.96 62.71
C GLN A 199 -27.42 0.11 63.99
N ALA A 200 -26.68 -1.00 64.05
CA ALA A 200 -26.64 -1.90 65.22
C ALA A 200 -25.54 -1.54 66.25
N LYS A 201 -24.86 -0.41 66.09
CA LYS A 201 -23.93 0.18 67.07
C LYS A 201 -24.44 1.52 67.57
#